data_AF-A0A7T3T2D5-F1
#
_entry.id   AF-A0A7T3T2D5-F1
#
_cell.length_a   1.000
_cell.length_b   1.000
_cell.length_c   1.000
_cell.angle_alpha   90.00
_cell.angle_beta   90.00
_cell.angle_gamma   90.00
#
_symmetry.space_group_name_H-M   'P 1'
#
loop_
_entity.id
_entity.type
_entity.pdbx_description
1 polymer ?
#
loop_
_entity_poly.entity_id
_entity_poly.type
_entity_poly.pdbx_seq_one_letter_code
_entity_poly.pdbx_strand_id
1 'polypeptide(L)'
;MSNKKREELKRLQTLKANAEAELTSLRFEASAIKKEIELKETNIRSLAQQIECLTKESKGITVSEHAIIRYLERVLGIDSDEIVEKILPEKTRRLAMELGNGRYAVNEGEFKVVIKNGVVVSVLTDEH
;
A
#
# COMPACT_ATOMS: atom_id res chain seq x y z
N MET A 1 47.06 9.42 60.43
CA MET A 1 46.83 9.80 59.02
C MET A 1 47.01 11.31 58.90
N SER A 2 47.85 11.80 57.98
CA SER A 2 48.08 13.25 57.79
C SER A 2 46.79 13.94 57.32
N ASN A 3 46.47 15.13 57.85
CA ASN A 3 45.25 15.89 57.49
C ASN A 3 45.10 16.08 55.97
N LYS A 4 46.20 16.31 55.24
CA LYS A 4 46.22 16.38 53.77
C LYS A 4 45.70 15.13 53.09
N LYS A 5 45.98 13.93 53.62
CA LYS A 5 45.48 12.67 53.05
C LYS A 5 43.96 12.53 53.23
N ARG A 6 43.40 13.12 54.29
CA ARG A 6 41.97 13.06 54.60
C ARG A 6 41.17 14.02 53.72
N GLU A 7 41.71 15.20 53.44
CA GLU A 7 41.14 16.16 52.51
C GLU A 7 41.16 15.63 51.07
N GLU A 8 42.29 15.08 50.63
CA GLU A 8 42.40 14.51 49.28
C GLU A 8 41.47 13.31 49.09
N LEU A 9 41.31 12.47 50.12
CA LEU A 9 40.36 11.35 50.09
C LEU A 9 38.91 11.85 49.89
N LYS A 10 38.48 12.89 50.62
CA LYS A 10 37.14 13.46 50.46
C LYS A 10 36.95 14.06 49.06
N ARG A 11 37.94 14.78 48.55
CA ARG A 11 37.92 15.34 47.19
C ARG A 11 37.74 14.25 46.14
N LEU A 12 38.53 13.18 46.22
CA LEU A 12 38.44 12.05 45.29
C LEU A 12 37.11 11.31 45.42
N GLN A 13 36.55 11.19 46.63
CA GLN A 13 35.21 10.60 46.84
C GLN A 13 34.11 11.42 46.16
N THR A 14 34.16 12.77 46.27
CA THR A 14 33.21 13.64 45.57
C THR A 14 33.35 13.54 44.05
N LEU A 15 34.59 13.55 43.54
CA LEU A 15 34.83 13.38 42.10
C LEU A 15 34.32 12.04 41.57
N LYS A 16 34.55 10.97 42.32
CA LYS A 16 34.03 9.64 41.98
C LYS A 16 32.50 9.62 41.94
N ALA A 17 31.85 10.18 42.96
CA ALA A 17 30.38 10.22 43.02
C ALA A 17 29.77 11.01 41.85
N ASN A 18 30.39 12.13 41.47
CA ASN A 18 29.96 12.91 40.30
C ASN A 18 30.12 12.12 39.00
N ALA A 19 31.28 11.47 38.80
CA ALA A 19 31.53 10.65 37.63
C ALA A 19 30.58 9.44 37.53
N GLU A 20 30.21 8.83 38.66
CA GLU A 20 29.22 7.75 38.71
C GLU A 20 27.81 8.23 38.35
N ALA A 21 27.43 9.43 38.78
CA ALA A 21 26.15 10.05 38.41
C ALA A 21 26.11 10.38 36.90
N GLU A 22 27.17 10.97 36.36
CA GLU A 22 27.30 11.25 34.92
C GLU A 22 27.24 9.97 34.08
N LEU A 23 27.96 8.92 34.48
CA LEU A 23 27.91 7.61 33.82
C LEU A 23 26.50 7.02 33.81
N THR A 24 25.76 7.22 34.90
CA THR A 24 24.37 6.76 35.01
C THR A 24 23.47 7.51 34.03
N SER A 25 23.59 8.84 33.93
CA SER A 25 22.86 9.65 32.94
C SER A 25 23.14 9.20 31.51
N LEU A 26 24.42 9.08 31.16
CA LEU A 26 24.86 8.66 29.83
C LEU A 26 24.33 7.27 29.44
N ARG A 27 24.23 6.35 30.41
CA ARG A 27 23.63 5.02 30.18
C ARG A 27 22.13 5.10 29.88
N PHE A 28 21.39 5.98 30.56
CA PHE A 28 19.98 6.21 30.27
C PHE A 28 19.79 6.80 28.88
N GLU A 29 20.60 7.80 28.51
CA GLU A 29 20.58 8.41 27.18
C GLU A 29 20.92 7.39 26.09
N ALA A 30 21.97 6.58 26.28
CA ALA A 30 22.33 5.53 25.33
C ALA A 30 21.21 4.50 25.13
N SER A 31 20.51 4.13 26.21
CA SER A 31 19.36 3.24 26.16
C SER A 31 18.18 3.86 25.39
N ALA A 32 17.92 5.15 25.59
CA ALA A 32 16.87 5.88 24.87
C ALA A 32 17.19 5.97 23.36
N ILE A 33 18.41 6.36 23.02
CA ILE A 33 18.88 6.44 21.62
C ILE A 33 18.82 5.08 20.94
N LYS A 34 19.20 4.00 21.64
CA LYS A 34 19.11 2.64 21.10
C LYS A 34 17.68 2.28 20.69
N LYS A 35 16.69 2.59 21.52
CA LYS A 35 15.27 2.37 21.19
C LYS A 35 14.83 3.20 19.98
N GLU A 36 15.33 4.43 19.87
CA GLU A 36 15.02 5.29 18.73
C GLU A 36 15.63 4.75 17.42
N ILE A 37 16.86 4.20 17.48
CA ILE A 37 17.49 3.52 16.35
C ILE A 37 16.65 2.32 15.92
N GLU A 38 16.27 1.44 16.85
CA GLU A 38 15.43 0.27 16.57
C GLU A 38 14.11 0.66 15.90
N LEU A 39 13.47 1.74 16.38
CA LEU A 39 12.25 2.28 15.77
C LEU A 39 12.48 2.84 14.36
N LYS A 40 13.59 3.54 14.12
CA LYS A 40 13.92 4.04 12.78
C LYS A 40 14.25 2.90 11.82
N GLU A 41 14.93 1.85 12.28
CA GLU A 41 15.23 0.67 11.47
C GLU A 41 13.96 -0.11 11.06
N THR A 42 12.97 -0.23 11.94
CA THR A 42 11.68 -0.83 11.57
C THR A 42 10.92 0.04 10.56
N ASN A 43 10.94 1.36 10.72
CA ASN A 43 10.35 2.29 9.77
C ASN A 43 11.03 2.23 8.39
N ILE A 44 12.36 2.18 8.34
CA ILE A 44 13.13 2.03 7.09
C ILE A 44 12.75 0.73 6.39
N ARG A 45 12.64 -0.39 7.12
CA ARG A 45 12.20 -1.67 6.56
C ARG A 45 10.79 -1.61 5.97
N SER A 46 9.85 -1.00 6.69
CA SER A 46 8.48 -0.81 6.20
C SER A 46 8.43 0.04 4.93
N LEU A 47 9.17 1.15 4.90
CA LEU A 47 9.25 2.01 3.71
C LEU A 47 9.91 1.30 2.54
N ALA A 48 10.97 0.53 2.77
CA ALA A 48 11.62 -0.28 1.72
C ALA A 48 10.66 -1.30 1.12
N GLN A 49 9.84 -1.96 1.96
CA GLN A 49 8.83 -2.91 1.50
C GLN A 49 7.73 -2.21 0.67
N GLN A 50 7.27 -1.03 1.09
CA GLN A 50 6.30 -0.24 0.34
C GLN A 50 6.86 0.19 -1.02
N ILE A 51 8.11 0.66 -1.06
CA ILE A 51 8.81 1.02 -2.30
C ILE A 51 8.91 -0.21 -3.22
N GLU A 52 9.27 -1.38 -2.68
CA GLU A 52 9.37 -2.61 -3.45
C GLU A 52 8.03 -3.05 -4.04
N CYS A 53 6.93 -2.97 -3.27
CA CYS A 53 5.59 -3.26 -3.78
C CYS A 53 5.23 -2.34 -4.95
N LEU A 54 5.50 -1.04 -4.84
CA LEU A 54 5.21 -0.06 -5.88
C LEU A 54 6.15 -0.17 -7.11
N THR A 55 7.35 -0.72 -6.94
CA THR A 55 8.32 -0.91 -8.04
C THR A 55 8.26 -2.29 -8.67
N LYS A 56 7.61 -3.28 -8.05
CA LYS A 56 7.41 -4.61 -8.65
C LYS A 56 6.43 -4.59 -9.82
N GLU A 57 5.49 -3.65 -9.87
CA GLU A 57 4.63 -3.44 -11.04
C GLU A 57 5.41 -2.99 -12.29
N SER A 58 6.65 -2.51 -12.14
CA SER A 58 7.44 -1.91 -13.23
C SER A 58 8.69 -2.71 -13.65
N LYS A 59 8.93 -3.92 -13.12
CA LYS A 59 10.12 -4.73 -13.45
C LYS A 59 9.94 -5.76 -14.58
N GLY A 60 8.76 -5.84 -15.19
CA GLY A 60 8.47 -6.76 -16.29
C GLY A 60 7.87 -6.06 -17.51
N ILE A 61 7.89 -6.73 -18.66
CA ILE A 61 7.07 -6.34 -19.81
C ILE A 61 5.61 -6.57 -19.41
N THR A 62 4.80 -5.52 -19.39
CA THR A 62 3.35 -5.60 -19.17
C THR A 62 2.61 -5.63 -20.50
N VAL A 63 1.52 -6.40 -20.57
CA VAL A 63 0.65 -6.44 -21.74
C VAL A 63 -0.43 -5.37 -21.57
N SER A 64 -0.56 -4.46 -22.53
CA SER A 64 -1.60 -3.43 -22.51
C SER A 64 -2.98 -4.01 -22.81
N GLU A 65 -4.05 -3.37 -22.34
CA GLU A 65 -5.43 -3.74 -22.67
C GLU A 65 -5.66 -3.81 -24.20
N HIS A 66 -5.06 -2.88 -24.95
CA HIS A 66 -5.13 -2.90 -26.41
C HIS A 66 -4.51 -4.18 -27.00
N ALA A 67 -3.38 -4.66 -26.45
CA ALA A 67 -2.75 -5.88 -26.90
C ALA A 67 -3.61 -7.12 -26.58
N ILE A 68 -4.30 -7.12 -25.44
CA ILE A 68 -5.27 -8.17 -25.08
C ILE A 68 -6.41 -8.20 -26.10
N ILE A 69 -7.05 -7.06 -26.37
CA ILE A 69 -8.15 -6.96 -27.35
C ILE A 69 -7.70 -7.49 -28.72
N ARG A 70 -6.52 -7.06 -29.20
CA ARG A 70 -5.98 -7.53 -30.48
C ARG A 70 -5.73 -9.03 -30.52
N TYR A 71 -5.28 -9.62 -29.43
CA TYR A 71 -5.07 -11.06 -29.33
C TYR A 71 -6.41 -11.82 -29.40
N LEU A 72 -7.42 -11.36 -28.65
CA LEU A 72 -8.76 -11.96 -28.70
C LEU A 72 -9.35 -11.91 -30.12
N GLU A 73 -9.28 -10.76 -30.80
CA GLU A 73 -9.79 -10.59 -32.17
C GLU A 73 -9.01 -11.42 -33.21
N ARG A 74 -7.68 -11.24 -33.27
CA ARG A 74 -6.87 -11.72 -34.40
C ARG A 74 -6.39 -13.15 -34.23
N VAL A 75 -6.22 -13.61 -33.00
CA VAL A 75 -5.68 -14.95 -32.69
C VAL A 75 -6.80 -15.90 -32.29
N LEU A 76 -7.70 -15.46 -31.40
CA LEU A 76 -8.83 -16.30 -30.95
C LEU A 76 -10.08 -16.16 -31.84
N GLY A 77 -10.13 -15.17 -32.73
CA GLY A 77 -11.27 -14.96 -33.62
C GLY A 77 -12.53 -14.45 -32.90
N ILE A 78 -12.37 -13.83 -31.73
CA ILE A 78 -13.48 -13.30 -30.95
C ILE A 78 -13.79 -11.88 -31.42
N ASP A 79 -14.99 -11.67 -31.96
CA ASP A 79 -15.44 -10.36 -32.42
C ASP A 79 -15.78 -9.44 -31.23
N SER A 80 -15.10 -8.30 -31.14
CA SER A 80 -15.30 -7.32 -30.07
C SER A 80 -16.64 -6.59 -30.20
N ASP A 81 -17.15 -6.38 -31.42
CA ASP A 81 -18.46 -5.75 -31.64
C ASP A 81 -19.58 -6.68 -31.17
N GLU A 82 -19.45 -8.00 -31.39
CA GLU A 82 -20.39 -8.98 -30.84
C GLU A 82 -20.37 -9.00 -29.31
N ILE A 83 -19.18 -8.88 -28.68
CA ILE A 83 -19.07 -8.79 -27.22
C ILE A 83 -19.79 -7.54 -26.72
N VAL A 84 -19.60 -6.38 -27.37
CA VAL A 84 -20.25 -5.14 -26.97
C VAL A 84 -21.78 -5.29 -26.99
N GLU A 85 -22.34 -5.90 -28.04
CA GLU A 85 -23.78 -6.11 -28.11
C GLU A 85 -24.29 -7.14 -27.08
N LYS A 86 -23.49 -8.14 -26.74
CA LYS A 86 -23.79 -9.07 -25.64
C LYS A 86 -23.78 -8.35 -24.29
N ILE A 87 -22.81 -7.47 -24.03
CA ILE A 87 -22.68 -6.72 -22.77
C ILE A 87 -23.84 -5.73 -22.60
N LEU A 88 -24.18 -4.99 -23.65
CA LEU A 88 -25.25 -3.98 -23.60
C LEU A 88 -26.24 -4.14 -24.76
N PRO A 89 -27.13 -5.15 -24.70
CA PRO A 89 -28.14 -5.35 -25.73
C PRO A 89 -29.07 -4.15 -25.84
N GLU A 90 -29.63 -3.93 -27.03
CA GLU A 90 -30.49 -2.77 -27.33
C GLU A 90 -31.61 -2.51 -26.30
N LYS A 91 -32.26 -3.55 -25.77
CA LYS A 91 -33.28 -3.42 -24.73
C LYS A 91 -32.73 -2.75 -23.46
N THR A 92 -31.58 -3.20 -22.99
CA THR A 92 -30.91 -2.65 -21.80
C THR A 92 -30.33 -1.27 -22.10
N ARG A 93 -29.80 -1.06 -23.30
CA ARG A 93 -29.29 0.23 -23.77
C ARG A 93 -30.36 1.32 -23.67
N ARG A 94 -31.56 1.07 -24.19
CA ARG A 94 -32.70 2.01 -24.12
C ARG A 94 -33.10 2.31 -22.68
N LEU A 95 -33.23 1.28 -21.86
CA LEU A 95 -33.55 1.44 -20.44
C LEU A 95 -32.51 2.31 -19.71
N ALA A 96 -31.23 2.12 -20.01
CA ALA A 96 -30.14 2.92 -19.46
C ALA A 96 -30.12 4.36 -19.98
N MET A 97 -30.54 4.60 -21.22
CA MET A 97 -30.69 5.96 -21.76
C MET A 97 -31.81 6.73 -21.07
N GLU A 98 -32.90 6.06 -20.69
CA GLU A 98 -34.03 6.68 -19.98
C GLU A 98 -33.75 6.91 -18.49
N LEU A 99 -33.12 5.94 -17.82
CA LEU A 99 -32.92 5.96 -16.36
C LEU A 99 -31.54 6.48 -15.93
N GLY A 100 -30.56 6.51 -16.84
CA GLY A 100 -29.22 7.03 -16.59
C GLY A 100 -28.33 6.08 -15.78
N ASN A 101 -27.70 6.61 -14.73
CA ASN A 101 -26.75 5.86 -13.90
C ASN A 101 -27.45 4.77 -13.10
N GLY A 102 -26.91 3.55 -13.11
CA GLY A 102 -27.57 2.45 -12.41
C GLY A 102 -26.95 1.08 -12.66
N ARG A 103 -27.62 0.06 -12.13
CA ARG A 103 -27.33 -1.35 -12.37
C ARG A 103 -28.48 -1.95 -13.17
N TYR A 104 -28.17 -2.62 -14.28
CA TYR A 104 -29.17 -3.16 -15.18
C TYR A 104 -28.91 -4.64 -15.41
N ALA A 105 -29.92 -5.47 -15.16
CA ALA A 105 -29.85 -6.90 -15.47
C ALA A 105 -29.87 -7.12 -16.99
N VAL A 106 -29.01 -8.02 -17.47
CA VAL A 106 -28.87 -8.41 -18.88
C VAL A 106 -29.10 -9.92 -18.99
N ASN A 107 -29.59 -10.38 -20.14
CA ASN A 107 -29.88 -11.81 -20.41
C ASN A 107 -30.67 -12.49 -19.28
N GLU A 108 -31.85 -11.95 -18.96
CA GLU A 108 -32.73 -12.51 -17.93
C GLU A 108 -32.11 -12.59 -16.51
N GLY A 109 -31.04 -11.83 -16.27
CA GLY A 109 -30.36 -11.77 -14.97
C GLY A 109 -29.09 -12.60 -14.88
N GLU A 110 -28.61 -13.18 -15.99
CA GLU A 110 -27.31 -13.86 -16.06
C GLU A 110 -26.17 -12.99 -15.50
N PHE A 111 -26.21 -11.69 -15.81
CA PHE A 111 -25.30 -10.70 -15.24
C PHE A 111 -25.95 -9.32 -15.17
N LYS A 112 -25.28 -8.38 -14.50
CA LYS A 112 -25.70 -6.99 -14.35
C LYS A 112 -24.61 -6.06 -14.87
N VAL A 113 -24.97 -5.07 -15.68
CA VAL A 113 -24.04 -4.00 -16.07
C VAL A 113 -24.19 -2.81 -15.13
N VAL A 114 -23.08 -2.17 -14.79
CA VAL A 114 -23.02 -0.93 -14.01
C VAL A 114 -22.72 0.21 -14.97
N ILE A 115 -23.62 1.20 -15.04
CA ILE A 115 -23.47 2.36 -15.92
C ILE A 115 -23.27 3.62 -15.09
N LYS A 116 -22.24 4.39 -15.43
CA LYS A 116 -21.93 5.69 -14.83
C LYS A 116 -21.57 6.68 -15.93
N ASN A 117 -22.24 7.82 -15.95
CA ASN A 117 -22.04 8.93 -16.89
C ASN A 117 -22.06 8.47 -18.36
N GLY A 118 -23.01 7.59 -18.70
CA GLY A 118 -23.16 7.05 -20.05
C GLY A 118 -22.15 5.97 -20.44
N VAL A 119 -21.30 5.50 -19.52
CA VAL A 119 -20.28 4.46 -19.77
C VAL A 119 -20.59 3.22 -18.93
N VAL A 120 -20.52 2.03 -19.55
CA VAL A 120 -20.50 0.75 -18.83
C VAL A 120 -19.15 0.61 -18.13
N VAL A 121 -19.14 0.66 -16.81
CA VAL A 121 -17.90 0.64 -16.00
C VAL A 121 -17.60 -0.73 -15.39
N SER A 122 -18.58 -1.63 -15.36
CA SER A 122 -18.42 -2.96 -14.78
C SER A 122 -19.53 -3.91 -15.23
N VAL A 123 -19.22 -5.20 -15.24
CA VAL A 123 -20.15 -6.32 -15.44
C VAL A 123 -20.05 -7.19 -14.19
N LEU A 124 -21.19 -7.44 -13.52
CA LEU A 124 -21.30 -8.17 -12.27
C LEU A 124 -22.07 -9.48 -12.51
N THR A 125 -21.52 -10.60 -12.05
CA THR A 125 -22.20 -11.90 -11.99
C THR A 125 -22.63 -12.17 -10.54
N ASP A 126 -23.65 -13.00 -10.33
CA ASP A 126 -24.12 -13.33 -8.97
C ASP A 126 -23.15 -14.25 -8.18
N GLU A 127 -22.01 -14.60 -8.78
CA GLU A 127 -20.84 -15.19 -8.10
C GLU A 127 -19.73 -14.12 -7.96
N HIS A 128 -19.54 -13.69 -6.69
CA HIS A 128 -18.61 -12.69 -6.12
C HIS A 128 -19.13 -11.26 -5.88
#